data_AF-A0A837FFV9-F1
#
_entry.id   AF-A0A837FFV9-F1
#
_cell.length_a   1.000
_cell.length_b   1.000
_cell.length_c   1.000
_cell.angle_alpha   90.00
_cell.angle_beta   90.00
_cell.angle_gamma   90.00
#
_symmetry.space_group_name_H-M   'P 1'
#
loop_
_entity.id
_entity.type
_entity.pdbx_description
1 polymer ?
#
loop_
_entity_poly.entity_id
_entity_poly.type
_entity_poly.pdbx_seq_one_letter_code
_entity_poly.pdbx_strand_id
1 'polypeptide(L)'
;MKTPNEAESELLQTLAQVRSVNKKRHHDEAEEPDKPSVVKRQRVTQGLTRISTLDRQAVLHAAIRDILLGKITQGEALKRLRVEVLGLKQDEYAKLVSVSRKTLSDVENNRGNYSADVINKIFKPFGLQTGLVPVSKSLIASLFS
;
A
#
# COMPACT_ATOMS: atom_id res chain seq x y z
N MET A 1 38.00 -53.70 -6.90
CA MET A 1 38.28 -52.40 -7.57
C MET A 1 37.06 -52.05 -8.42
N LYS A 2 36.24 -51.07 -8.01
CA LYS A 2 35.12 -50.56 -8.80
C LYS A 2 35.49 -49.13 -9.24
N THR A 3 35.47 -48.92 -10.54
CA THR A 3 35.81 -47.66 -11.22
C THR A 3 34.74 -46.59 -10.96
N PRO A 4 35.10 -45.31 -10.75
CA PRO A 4 34.11 -44.25 -10.59
C PRO A 4 33.52 -43.84 -11.95
N ASN A 5 32.28 -44.26 -12.15
CA ASN A 5 31.13 -43.55 -12.70
C ASN A 5 31.40 -42.42 -13.73
N GLU A 6 31.36 -42.77 -15.02
CA GLU A 6 31.41 -41.82 -16.17
C GLU A 6 30.45 -40.64 -16.01
N ALA A 7 29.31 -40.82 -15.33
CA ALA A 7 28.34 -39.76 -15.07
C ALA A 7 28.89 -38.60 -14.22
N GLU A 8 29.83 -38.85 -13.30
CA GLU A 8 30.46 -37.78 -12.50
C GLU A 8 31.41 -36.94 -13.35
N SER A 9 32.09 -37.57 -14.32
CA SER A 9 33.00 -36.89 -15.23
C SER A 9 32.27 -35.96 -16.20
N GLU A 10 31.09 -36.38 -16.68
CA GLU A 10 30.24 -35.62 -17.59
C GLU A 10 29.60 -34.40 -16.88
N LEU A 11 29.24 -34.56 -15.60
CA LEU A 11 28.67 -33.49 -14.77
C LEU A 11 29.72 -32.41 -14.46
N LEU A 12 30.98 -32.82 -14.18
CA LEU A 12 32.09 -31.90 -13.99
C LEU A 12 32.44 -31.13 -15.27
N GLN A 13 32.40 -31.79 -16.44
CA GLN A 13 32.59 -31.11 -17.73
C GLN A 13 31.48 -30.08 -17.99
N THR A 14 30.24 -30.42 -17.70
CA THR A 14 29.09 -29.52 -17.87
C THR A 14 29.22 -28.29 -16.95
N LEU A 15 29.61 -28.48 -15.69
CA LEU A 15 29.84 -27.38 -14.74
C LEU A 15 31.00 -26.47 -15.17
N ALA A 16 32.09 -27.03 -15.72
CA ALA A 16 33.21 -26.27 -16.26
C ALA A 16 32.79 -25.43 -17.48
N GLN A 17 31.98 -25.99 -18.38
CA GLN A 17 31.44 -25.30 -19.54
C GLN A 17 30.60 -24.08 -19.14
N VAL A 18 29.64 -24.25 -18.21
CA VAL A 18 28.77 -23.16 -17.71
C VAL A 18 29.58 -22.04 -17.05
N ARG A 19 30.60 -22.39 -16.25
CA ARG A 19 31.49 -21.41 -15.62
C ARG A 19 32.32 -20.62 -16.64
N SER A 20 32.79 -21.27 -17.71
CA SER A 20 33.55 -20.60 -18.78
C SER A 20 32.70 -19.60 -19.58
N VAL A 21 31.42 -19.94 -19.83
CA VAL A 21 30.47 -19.07 -20.54
C VAL A 21 30.12 -17.84 -19.68
N ASN A 22 29.89 -18.01 -18.38
CA ASN A 22 29.63 -16.88 -17.49
C ASN A 22 30.87 -15.99 -17.28
N LYS A 23 32.08 -16.56 -17.32
CA LYS A 23 33.34 -15.79 -17.22
C LYS A 23 33.61 -14.97 -18.49
N LYS A 24 33.23 -15.46 -19.68
CA LYS A 24 33.34 -14.71 -20.95
C LYS A 24 32.31 -13.58 -21.09
N ARG A 25 31.16 -13.65 -20.40
CA ARG A 25 30.18 -12.54 -20.37
C ARG A 25 30.65 -11.32 -19.54
N HIS A 26 31.75 -11.46 -18.79
CA HIS A 26 32.30 -10.40 -17.93
C HIS A 26 33.72 -9.96 -18.35
N HIS A 27 34.12 -10.20 -19.60
CA HIS A 27 35.48 -9.93 -20.08
C HIS A 27 35.54 -9.23 -21.44
N ASP A 28 34.68 -8.24 -21.64
CA ASP A 28 34.86 -7.17 -22.62
C ASP A 28 34.34 -5.87 -21.99
N GLU A 29 35.16 -5.28 -21.11
CA GLU A 29 35.19 -3.86 -20.72
C GLU A 29 36.16 -3.74 -19.54
N ALA A 30 37.42 -3.42 -19.84
CA ALA A 30 38.37 -2.96 -18.84
C ALA A 30 38.05 -1.48 -18.54
N GLU A 31 37.39 -1.21 -17.41
CA GLU A 31 37.30 0.14 -16.84
C GLU A 31 38.15 0.26 -15.57
N GLU A 32 38.90 1.35 -15.52
CA GLU A 32 39.74 1.84 -14.41
C GLU A 32 38.99 1.97 -13.06
N PRO A 33 39.73 1.98 -11.93
CA PRO A 33 39.10 2.05 -10.61
C PRO A 33 38.63 3.47 -10.24
N ASP A 34 37.47 3.50 -9.58
CA ASP A 34 37.00 4.52 -8.63
C ASP A 34 36.49 5.87 -9.18
N LYS A 35 35.20 5.88 -9.55
CA LYS A 35 34.32 7.05 -9.37
C LYS A 35 32.99 6.60 -8.77
N PRO A 36 32.53 7.17 -7.65
CA PRO A 36 31.21 6.84 -7.12
C PRO A 36 30.15 7.32 -8.12
N SER A 37 29.40 6.36 -8.67
CA SER A 37 28.23 6.65 -9.48
C SER A 37 27.20 7.37 -8.61
N VAL A 38 27.06 8.67 -8.84
CA VAL A 38 25.99 9.46 -8.24
C VAL A 38 24.68 8.95 -8.85
N VAL A 39 24.08 7.95 -8.21
CA VAL A 39 22.69 7.59 -8.44
C VAL A 39 21.90 8.86 -8.17
N LYS A 40 21.44 9.52 -9.24
CA LYS A 40 20.44 10.59 -9.15
C LYS A 40 19.23 9.96 -8.50
N ARG A 41 19.17 10.03 -7.17
CA ARG A 41 17.97 9.74 -6.39
C ARG A 41 16.93 10.70 -6.92
N GLN A 42 16.03 10.18 -7.76
CA GLN A 42 14.86 10.88 -8.24
C GLN A 42 14.21 11.52 -7.02
N ARG A 43 14.24 12.85 -6.96
CA ARG A 43 13.67 13.60 -5.82
C ARG A 43 12.20 13.20 -5.76
N VAL A 44 11.80 12.51 -4.68
CA VAL A 44 10.38 12.30 -4.37
C VAL A 44 9.74 13.67 -4.47
N THR A 45 8.75 13.78 -5.35
CA THR A 45 8.09 15.03 -5.72
C THR A 45 7.81 15.87 -4.48
N GLN A 46 8.50 17.00 -4.35
CA GLN A 46 8.24 18.02 -3.35
C GLN A 46 6.84 18.57 -3.63
N GLY A 47 5.84 18.05 -2.95
CA GLY A 47 4.43 18.37 -3.20
C GLY A 47 3.44 17.59 -2.35
N LEU A 48 3.84 16.46 -1.75
CA LEU A 48 3.06 15.89 -0.66
C LEU A 48 3.35 16.68 0.62
N THR A 49 2.40 17.52 1.02
CA THR A 49 2.33 18.07 2.37
C THR A 49 2.50 16.93 3.37
N ARG A 50 3.62 16.90 4.09
CA ARG A 50 3.81 15.98 5.23
C ARG A 50 2.90 16.47 6.36
N ILE A 51 1.67 15.95 6.36
CA ILE A 51 0.70 16.19 7.43
C ILE A 51 1.29 15.60 8.73
N SER A 52 1.42 16.45 9.76
CA SER A 52 2.00 16.06 11.05
C SER A 52 1.12 15.01 11.74
N THR A 53 1.65 14.27 12.71
CA THR A 53 0.89 13.25 13.44
C THR A 53 -0.31 13.84 14.18
N LEU A 54 -0.17 15.05 14.75
CA LEU A 54 -1.27 15.77 15.39
C LEU A 54 -2.38 16.14 14.39
N ASP A 55 -1.99 16.56 13.18
CA ASP A 55 -2.95 16.90 12.13
C ASP A 55 -3.74 15.67 11.66
N ARG A 56 -3.11 14.49 11.58
CA ARG A 56 -3.79 13.24 11.21
C ARG A 56 -4.88 12.85 12.20
N GLN A 57 -4.60 12.97 13.49
CA GLN A 57 -5.60 12.67 14.52
C GLN A 57 -6.77 13.65 14.45
N ALA A 58 -6.49 14.93 14.22
CA ALA A 58 -7.51 15.96 14.07
C ALA A 58 -8.41 15.69 12.85
N VAL A 59 -7.82 15.32 11.70
CA VAL A 59 -8.58 14.92 10.50
C VAL A 59 -9.46 13.70 10.77
N LEU A 60 -8.92 12.68 11.44
CA LEU A 60 -9.67 11.47 11.78
C LEU A 60 -10.87 11.79 12.69
N HIS A 61 -10.66 12.57 13.76
CA HIS A 61 -11.74 13.00 14.64
C HIS A 61 -12.80 13.84 13.93
N ALA A 62 -12.37 14.77 13.07
CA ALA A 62 -13.28 15.60 12.28
C ALA A 62 -14.14 14.74 11.34
N ALA A 63 -13.52 13.80 10.63
CA ALA A 63 -14.24 12.89 9.74
C ALA A 63 -15.27 12.04 10.49
N ILE A 64 -14.91 11.47 11.65
CA ILE A 64 -15.85 10.70 12.49
C ILE A 64 -17.04 11.58 12.89
N ARG A 65 -16.77 12.78 13.41
CA ARG A 65 -17.83 13.72 13.82
C ARG A 65 -18.75 14.06 12.65
N ASP A 66 -18.19 14.34 11.48
CA ASP A 66 -18.96 14.73 10.30
C ASP A 66 -19.81 13.57 9.75
N ILE A 67 -19.32 12.32 9.80
CA ILE A 67 -20.14 11.13 9.48
C ILE A 67 -21.28 10.98 10.49
N LEU A 68 -21.00 11.05 11.79
CA LEU A 68 -22.01 10.82 12.83
C LEU A 68 -23.11 11.89 12.81
N LEU A 69 -22.77 13.14 12.49
CA LEU A 69 -23.75 14.21 12.30
C LEU A 69 -24.44 14.17 10.91
N GLY A 70 -24.04 13.23 10.04
CA GLY A 70 -24.56 13.08 8.69
C GLY A 70 -24.29 14.30 7.81
N LYS A 71 -23.13 14.93 7.97
CA LYS A 71 -22.67 16.04 7.12
C LYS A 71 -21.96 15.56 5.86
N ILE A 72 -21.29 14.42 5.96
CA ILE A 72 -20.63 13.72 4.85
C ILE A 72 -21.10 12.28 4.81
N THR A 73 -21.05 11.68 3.63
CA THR A 73 -21.35 10.25 3.50
C THR A 73 -20.19 9.39 4.01
N GLN A 74 -20.47 8.10 4.21
CA GLN A 74 -19.44 7.13 4.52
C GLN A 74 -18.35 7.05 3.44
N GLY A 75 -18.74 7.08 2.16
CA GLY A 75 -17.80 7.06 1.04
C GLY A 75 -16.89 8.28 0.99
N GLU A 76 -17.46 9.47 1.23
CA GLU A 76 -16.72 10.72 1.30
C GLU A 76 -15.72 10.72 2.45
N ALA A 77 -16.13 10.25 3.62
CA ALA A 77 -15.24 10.12 4.76
C ALA A 77 -14.10 9.15 4.51
N LEU A 78 -14.38 8.00 3.87
CA LEU A 78 -13.35 7.04 3.49
C LEU A 78 -12.31 7.68 2.56
N LYS A 79 -12.78 8.39 1.52
CA LYS A 79 -11.92 9.09 0.57
C LYS A 79 -11.06 10.13 1.29
N ARG A 80 -11.67 10.91 2.20
CA ARG A 80 -10.97 11.92 3.01
C ARG A 80 -9.88 11.28 3.87
N LEU A 81 -10.21 10.25 4.64
CA LEU A 81 -9.26 9.54 5.50
C LEU A 81 -8.12 8.91 4.67
N ARG A 82 -8.42 8.28 3.53
CA ARG A 82 -7.41 7.70 2.65
C ARG A 82 -6.39 8.75 2.17
N VAL A 83 -6.87 9.91 1.73
CA VAL A 83 -6.01 10.96 1.16
C VAL A 83 -5.30 11.76 2.25
N GLU A 84 -6.02 12.25 3.26
CA GLU A 84 -5.49 13.18 4.26
C GLU A 84 -4.75 12.46 5.40
N VAL A 85 -5.14 11.23 5.79
CA VAL A 85 -4.48 10.52 6.89
C VAL A 85 -3.36 9.61 6.39
N LEU A 86 -3.58 8.90 5.28
CA LEU A 86 -2.61 7.93 4.75
C LEU A 86 -1.81 8.45 3.54
N GLY A 87 -2.33 9.45 2.80
CA GLY A 87 -1.66 9.96 1.60
C GLY A 87 -1.62 8.96 0.43
N LEU A 88 -2.51 7.97 0.44
CA LEU A 88 -2.48 6.86 -0.52
C LEU A 88 -3.39 7.10 -1.72
N LYS A 89 -2.92 6.68 -2.90
CA LYS A 89 -3.79 6.57 -4.07
C LYS A 89 -4.79 5.43 -3.88
N GLN A 90 -5.86 5.46 -4.66
CA GLN A 90 -6.94 4.49 -4.58
C GLN A 90 -6.44 3.04 -4.80
N ASP A 91 -5.56 2.82 -5.78
CA ASP A 91 -4.99 1.49 -6.07
C ASP A 91 -4.13 0.95 -4.94
N GLU A 92 -3.33 1.81 -4.30
CA GLU A 92 -2.46 1.43 -3.19
C GLU A 92 -3.30 1.05 -1.96
N TYR A 93 -4.32 1.84 -1.67
CA TYR A 93 -5.22 1.58 -0.56
C TYR A 93 -6.07 0.33 -0.77
N ALA A 94 -6.61 0.12 -1.98
CA ALA A 94 -7.37 -1.09 -2.31
C ALA A 94 -6.54 -2.37 -2.06
N LYS A 95 -5.25 -2.35 -2.40
CA LYS A 95 -4.32 -3.44 -2.08
C LYS A 95 -4.12 -3.59 -0.58
N LEU A 96 -3.90 -2.49 0.15
CA LEU A 96 -3.72 -2.47 1.61
C LEU A 96 -4.91 -3.14 2.34
N VAL A 97 -6.14 -2.80 1.98
CA VAL A 97 -7.35 -3.39 2.56
C VAL A 97 -7.83 -4.65 1.85
N SER A 98 -7.07 -5.15 0.86
CA SER A 98 -7.37 -6.38 0.10
C SER A 98 -8.78 -6.40 -0.51
N VAL A 99 -9.17 -5.33 -1.20
CA VAL A 99 -10.41 -5.26 -2.00
C VAL A 99 -10.08 -4.85 -3.44
N SER A 100 -11.01 -5.04 -4.37
CA SER A 100 -10.79 -4.55 -5.73
C SER A 100 -10.80 -3.02 -5.78
N ARG A 101 -10.02 -2.42 -6.68
CA ARG A 101 -10.05 -0.97 -6.91
C ARG A 101 -11.46 -0.48 -7.26
N LYS A 102 -12.21 -1.28 -8.05
CA LYS A 102 -13.61 -0.98 -8.40
C LYS A 102 -14.49 -0.92 -7.16
N THR A 103 -14.38 -1.90 -6.26
CA THR A 103 -15.11 -1.93 -4.98
C THR A 103 -14.82 -0.67 -4.17
N LEU A 104 -13.55 -0.32 -4.00
CA LEU A 104 -13.18 0.90 -3.27
C LEU A 104 -13.75 2.16 -3.94
N SER A 105 -13.70 2.24 -5.27
CA SER A 105 -14.26 3.37 -6.03
C SER A 105 -15.76 3.50 -5.88
N ASP A 106 -16.47 2.40 -5.97
CA ASP A 106 -17.91 2.40 -5.84
C ASP A 106 -18.31 2.80 -4.40
N VAL A 107 -17.62 2.29 -3.36
CA VAL A 107 -17.80 2.76 -1.97
C VAL A 107 -17.55 4.26 -1.84
N GLU A 108 -16.40 4.77 -2.31
CA GLU A 108 -16.03 6.19 -2.20
C GLU A 108 -16.99 7.14 -2.94
N ASN A 109 -17.67 6.65 -3.98
CA ASN A 109 -18.64 7.41 -4.76
C ASN A 109 -20.09 7.10 -4.38
N ASN A 110 -20.33 6.43 -3.24
CA ASN A 110 -21.67 6.07 -2.75
C ASN A 110 -22.47 5.23 -3.77
N ARG A 111 -21.80 4.36 -4.53
CA ARG A 111 -22.41 3.46 -5.51
C ARG A 111 -22.43 2.04 -4.98
N GLY A 112 -23.59 1.40 -5.07
CA GLY A 112 -23.76 0.00 -4.65
C GLY A 112 -24.06 -0.17 -3.17
N ASN A 113 -24.53 -1.37 -2.81
CA ASN A 113 -24.82 -1.75 -1.44
C ASN A 113 -23.79 -2.81 -1.00
N TYR A 114 -22.84 -2.41 -0.16
CA TYR A 114 -21.77 -3.28 0.33
C TYR A 114 -22.09 -3.85 1.69
N SER A 115 -21.69 -5.10 1.93
CA SER A 115 -21.88 -5.73 3.23
C SER A 115 -21.09 -5.01 4.32
N ALA A 116 -21.56 -5.11 5.57
CA ALA A 116 -20.86 -4.59 6.73
C ALA A 116 -19.43 -5.15 6.82
N ASP A 117 -19.18 -6.39 6.40
CA ASP A 117 -17.83 -6.99 6.40
C ASP A 117 -16.87 -6.26 5.44
N VAL A 118 -17.33 -5.93 4.23
CA VAL A 118 -16.51 -5.18 3.26
C VAL A 118 -16.22 -3.80 3.81
N ILE A 119 -17.22 -3.13 4.38
CA ILE A 119 -17.06 -1.84 5.02
C ILE A 119 -16.05 -1.92 6.18
N ASN A 120 -16.22 -2.87 7.09
CA ASN A 120 -15.34 -3.08 8.23
C ASN A 120 -13.89 -3.30 7.79
N LYS A 121 -13.70 -4.12 6.75
CA LYS A 121 -12.38 -4.37 6.16
C LYS A 121 -11.72 -3.09 5.66
N ILE A 122 -12.48 -2.26 4.96
CA ILE A 122 -12.00 -1.01 4.38
C ILE A 122 -11.70 0.01 5.50
N PHE A 123 -12.50 0.09 6.55
CA PHE A 123 -12.29 1.06 7.64
C PHE A 123 -11.30 0.60 8.73
N LYS A 124 -10.91 -0.68 8.74
CA LYS A 124 -9.96 -1.28 9.70
C LYS A 124 -8.65 -0.49 9.90
N PRO A 125 -7.98 0.06 8.86
CA PRO A 125 -6.74 0.83 9.05
C PRO A 125 -6.91 2.10 9.90
N PHE A 126 -8.14 2.59 10.07
CA PHE A 126 -8.46 3.77 10.88
C PHE A 126 -9.00 3.40 12.27
N GLY A 127 -9.06 2.11 12.61
CA GLY A 127 -9.69 1.66 13.86
C GLY A 127 -11.21 1.85 13.87
N LEU A 128 -11.84 1.90 12.70
CA LEU A 128 -13.27 2.12 12.55
C LEU A 128 -13.99 0.86 12.06
N GLN A 129 -15.23 0.68 12.52
CA GLN A 129 -16.11 -0.40 12.12
C GLN A 129 -17.56 0.08 12.06
N THR A 130 -18.39 -0.64 11.33
CA THR A 130 -19.83 -0.42 11.20
C THR A 130 -20.53 -0.80 12.50
N GLY A 131 -21.50 0.01 12.94
CA GLY A 131 -22.27 -0.23 14.15
C GLY A 131 -23.56 0.59 14.19
N LEU A 132 -24.36 0.40 15.23
CA LEU A 132 -25.57 1.18 15.45
C LEU A 132 -25.23 2.56 16.01
N VAL A 133 -25.91 3.57 15.49
CA VAL A 133 -25.86 4.95 15.99
C VAL A 133 -27.29 5.49 16.11
N PRO A 134 -27.56 6.42 17.03
CA PRO A 134 -28.85 7.07 17.11
C PRO A 134 -29.22 7.76 15.79
N VAL A 135 -30.47 7.63 15.34
CA VAL A 135 -30.94 8.36 14.15
C VAL A 135 -31.04 9.87 14.43
N SER A 136 -31.28 10.23 15.69
CA SER A 136 -31.38 11.62 16.12
C SER A 136 -29.99 12.27 16.18
N LYS A 137 -29.76 13.22 15.28
CA LYS A 137 -28.53 14.03 15.25
C LYS A 137 -28.36 14.88 16.51
N SER A 138 -29.44 15.34 17.13
CA SER A 138 -29.38 16.10 18.38
C SER A 138 -28.95 15.23 19.56
N LEU A 139 -29.41 13.97 19.60
CA LEU A 139 -28.95 12.99 20.59
C LEU A 139 -27.45 12.73 20.39
N ILE A 140 -27.00 12.48 19.15
CA ILE A 140 -25.57 12.32 18.84
C ILE A 140 -24.77 13.54 19.31
N ALA A 141 -25.22 14.76 19.01
CA ALA A 141 -24.53 15.98 19.42
C ALA A 141 -24.40 16.09 20.94
N SER A 142 -25.44 15.71 21.69
CA SER A 142 -25.43 15.74 23.17
C SER A 142 -24.45 14.76 23.81
N LEU A 143 -23.99 13.72 23.09
CA LEU A 143 -23.00 12.76 23.59
C LEU A 143 -21.55 13.29 23.50
N PHE A 144 -21.33 14.36 22.74
CA PHE A 144 -20.01 14.96 22.52
C PHE A 144 -19.80 16.30 23.24
N SER A 145 -20.84 16.80 23.89
CA SER A 145 -20.86 18.05 24.67
C SER A 145 -20.50 17.85 26.12
#